data_AF-A0A0Q6GDK0-F1
#
_entry.id   AF-A0A0Q6GDK0-F1
#
_cell.length_a   1.000
_cell.length_b   1.000
_cell.length_c   1.000
_cell.angle_alpha   90.00
_cell.angle_beta   90.00
_cell.angle_gamma   90.00
#
_symmetry.space_group_name_H-M   'P 1'
#
loop_
_entity.id
_entity.type
_entity.pdbx_description
1 polymer ?
#
loop_
_entity_poly.entity_id
_entity_poly.type
_entity_poly.pdbx_seq_one_letter_code
_entity_poly.pdbx_strand_id
1 'polypeptide(L)'
;MLGRRAPERGIVEASSVDMPGTVVRRVVVGELIAEVVGWIADSLIGDALERRRQRRARRRLDEGFLRCEVTMVSGKIGGLTREGAAVELELLEGAVVCRRRDDRTRAIHLRDVTLDPTSARSFHSGDPVTSADDDKPVRWRLSTPTATLQVVAAGALLRGAYARVHPEQPAVRLG
;
A
#
# COMPACT_ATOMS: atom_id res chain seq x y z
N MET A 1 12.89 59.83 21.42
CA MET A 1 11.83 59.38 22.34
C MET A 1 10.48 59.74 21.73
N LEU A 2 9.72 58.77 21.24
CA LEU A 2 8.33 58.95 20.79
C LEU A 2 7.53 57.74 21.28
N GLY A 3 6.41 58.05 21.93
CA GLY A 3 5.67 57.17 22.81
C GLY A 3 4.90 56.06 22.10
N ARG A 4 4.90 54.90 22.76
CA ARG A 4 3.90 53.84 22.60
C ARG A 4 2.55 54.36 23.08
N ARG A 5 1.47 54.13 22.33
CA ARG A 5 0.13 53.85 22.89
C ARG A 5 -0.63 52.92 21.96
N ALA A 6 -0.93 51.75 22.52
CA ALA A 6 -1.78 50.71 21.97
C ALA A 6 -3.27 51.10 22.12
N PRO A 7 -4.16 50.61 21.25
CA PRO A 7 -5.59 50.90 21.35
C PRO A 7 -6.23 50.21 22.55
N GLU A 8 -7.09 50.99 23.19
CA GLU A 8 -7.93 50.69 24.34
C GLU A 8 -8.80 49.45 24.08
N ARG A 9 -8.63 48.40 24.90
CA ARG A 9 -9.64 47.36 25.06
C ARG A 9 -10.43 47.67 26.32
N GLY A 10 -11.66 48.15 26.12
CA GLY A 10 -12.63 48.32 27.18
C GLY A 10 -12.80 47.01 27.95
N ILE A 11 -12.55 47.05 29.25
CA ILE A 11 -12.92 46.00 30.17
C ILE A 11 -14.40 46.25 30.49
N VAL A 12 -15.29 45.45 29.89
CA VAL A 12 -16.67 45.39 30.36
C VAL A 12 -16.67 44.49 31.59
N GLU A 13 -16.82 45.13 32.74
CA GLU A 13 -17.16 44.53 34.02
C GLU A 13 -18.49 43.76 33.85
N ALA A 14 -18.43 42.43 33.85
CA ALA A 14 -19.62 41.60 33.97
C ALA A 14 -19.70 41.14 35.42
N SER A 15 -20.66 41.74 36.14
CA SER A 15 -20.99 41.49 37.52
C SER A 15 -21.16 40.00 37.83
N SER A 16 -20.64 39.61 38.99
CA SER A 16 -20.84 38.31 39.61
C SER A 16 -22.32 37.99 39.81
N VAL A 17 -22.76 36.86 39.27
CA VAL A 17 -23.91 36.12 39.80
C VAL A 17 -23.40 34.73 40.16
N ASP A 18 -23.34 34.49 41.46
CA ASP A 18 -22.98 33.23 42.08
C ASP A 18 -24.08 32.20 41.80
N MET A 19 -23.76 31.13 41.07
CA MET A 19 -24.57 29.90 41.06
C MET A 19 -23.62 28.68 41.12
N PRO A 20 -23.84 27.75 42.07
CA PRO A 20 -22.98 26.59 42.24
C PRO A 20 -23.37 25.51 41.21
N GLY A 21 -22.36 24.99 40.51
CA GLY A 21 -22.46 23.71 39.81
C GLY A 21 -22.88 23.80 38.35
N THR A 22 -21.94 24.15 37.47
CA THR A 22 -21.78 23.48 36.18
C THR A 22 -20.34 23.72 35.72
N VAL A 23 -19.51 22.66 35.74
CA VAL A 23 -18.19 22.71 35.08
C VAL A 23 -18.45 22.77 33.58
N VAL A 24 -18.56 23.98 33.04
CA VAL A 24 -18.49 24.19 31.60
C VAL A 24 -17.03 23.92 31.22
N ARG A 25 -16.76 22.67 30.80
CA ARG A 25 -15.53 22.32 30.08
C ARG A 25 -15.47 23.26 28.88
N ARG A 26 -14.65 24.31 28.99
CA ARG A 26 -14.14 25.08 27.85
C ARG A 26 -13.33 24.11 27.02
N VAL A 27 -14.00 23.37 26.13
CA VAL A 27 -13.33 22.69 25.03
C VAL A 27 -12.80 23.81 24.16
N VAL A 28 -11.47 23.91 24.08
CA VAL A 28 -10.76 24.86 23.24
C VAL A 28 -11.12 24.52 21.79
N VAL A 29 -12.10 25.23 21.23
CA VAL A 29 -12.58 25.05 19.84
C VAL A 29 -11.44 25.19 18.81
N GLY A 30 -10.33 25.83 19.19
CA GLY A 30 -9.13 25.95 18.35
C GLY A 30 -8.32 24.67 18.17
N GLU A 31 -8.31 23.74 19.13
CA GLU A 31 -7.52 22.49 19.03
C GLU A 31 -8.23 21.40 18.22
N LEU A 32 -9.57 21.33 18.30
CA LEU A 32 -10.36 20.38 17.50
C LEU A 32 -10.30 20.65 15.99
N ILE A 33 -10.14 21.91 15.57
CA ILE A 33 -10.01 22.26 14.16
C ILE A 33 -8.64 21.86 13.62
N ALA A 34 -7.57 21.95 14.42
CA ALA A 34 -6.23 21.55 14.02
C ALA A 34 -6.10 20.03 13.81
N GLU A 35 -6.72 19.21 14.68
CA GLU A 35 -6.76 17.75 14.48
C GLU A 35 -7.57 17.35 13.24
N VAL A 36 -8.74 17.96 13.02
CA VAL A 36 -9.58 17.66 11.86
C VAL A 36 -8.90 18.10 10.54
N VAL A 37 -8.25 19.26 10.53
CA VAL A 37 -7.48 19.73 9.36
C VAL A 37 -6.23 18.88 9.14
N GLY A 38 -5.54 18.44 10.20
CA GLY A 38 -4.44 17.49 10.12
C GLY A 38 -4.86 16.15 9.51
N TRP A 39 -6.02 15.64 9.92
CA TRP A 39 -6.55 14.38 9.40
C TRP A 39 -7.00 14.47 7.93
N ILE A 40 -7.58 15.62 7.53
CA ILE A 40 -7.94 15.88 6.12
C ILE A 40 -6.68 16.08 5.27
N ALA A 41 -5.65 16.75 5.78
CA ALA A 41 -4.37 16.91 5.09
C ALA A 41 -3.65 15.57 4.92
N ASP A 42 -3.59 14.74 5.96
CA ASP A 42 -2.99 13.40 5.89
C ASP A 42 -3.79 12.46 4.97
N SER A 43 -5.13 12.57 4.96
CA SER A 43 -5.99 11.77 4.09
C SER A 43 -5.87 12.18 2.61
N LEU A 44 -5.86 13.48 2.30
CA LEU A 44 -5.77 13.96 0.91
C LEU A 44 -4.36 13.83 0.33
N ILE A 45 -3.32 14.08 1.14
CA ILE A 45 -1.92 13.90 0.72
C ILE A 45 -1.58 12.41 0.63
N GLY A 46 -2.08 11.60 1.56
CA GLY A 46 -1.98 10.14 1.53
C GLY A 46 -2.56 9.56 0.25
N ASP A 47 -3.82 9.90 -0.06
CA ASP A 47 -4.51 9.42 -1.27
C ASP A 47 -3.82 9.86 -2.57
N ALA A 48 -3.37 11.11 -2.65
CA ALA A 48 -2.67 11.61 -3.83
C ALA A 48 -1.33 10.91 -4.05
N LEU A 49 -0.61 10.62 -2.96
CA LEU A 49 0.67 9.91 -2.98
C LEU A 49 0.46 8.44 -3.36
N GLU A 50 -0.57 7.79 -2.83
CA GLU A 50 -0.94 6.41 -3.10
C GLU A 50 -1.31 6.20 -4.57
N ARG A 51 -2.18 7.05 -5.12
CA ARG A 51 -2.53 7.05 -6.56
C ARG A 51 -1.29 7.23 -7.43
N ARG A 52 -0.35 8.11 -7.04
CA ARG A 52 0.91 8.30 -7.79
C ARG A 52 1.81 7.07 -7.72
N ARG A 53 1.90 6.41 -6.56
CA ARG A 53 2.65 5.16 -6.37
C ARG A 53 2.06 4.04 -7.22
N GLN A 54 0.73 3.92 -7.24
CA GLN A 54 0.01 2.92 -8.01
C GLN A 54 0.20 3.12 -9.52
N ARG A 55 0.10 4.36 -10.02
CA ARG A 55 0.41 4.67 -11.43
C ARG A 55 1.82 4.28 -11.82
N ARG A 56 2.80 4.53 -10.94
CA ARG A 56 4.20 4.13 -11.16
C ARG A 56 4.35 2.60 -11.14
N ALA A 57 3.71 1.92 -10.19
CA ALA A 57 3.73 0.47 -10.10
C ALA A 57 3.10 -0.18 -11.34
N ARG A 58 2.00 0.38 -11.86
CA ARG A 58 1.38 -0.08 -13.09
C ARG A 58 2.27 0.11 -14.31
N ARG A 59 2.88 1.29 -14.48
CA ARG A 59 3.86 1.52 -15.55
C ARG A 59 5.03 0.55 -15.50
N ARG A 60 5.56 0.27 -14.31
CA ARG A 60 6.63 -0.73 -14.13
C ARG A 60 6.15 -2.13 -14.53
N LEU A 61 4.93 -2.49 -14.18
CA LEU A 61 4.34 -3.76 -14.61
C LEU A 61 4.19 -3.81 -16.13
N ASP A 62 3.84 -2.69 -16.77
CA ASP A 62 3.77 -2.58 -18.22
C ASP A 62 5.14 -2.77 -18.89
N GLU A 63 6.21 -2.34 -18.22
CA GLU A 63 7.61 -2.61 -18.58
C GLU A 63 8.07 -4.05 -18.23
N GLY A 64 7.21 -4.87 -17.61
CA GLY A 64 7.51 -6.26 -17.21
C GLY A 64 8.10 -6.41 -15.81
N PHE A 65 8.01 -5.39 -14.94
CA PHE A 65 8.57 -5.43 -13.59
C PHE A 65 7.51 -5.30 -12.49
N LEU A 66 7.56 -6.19 -11.50
CA LEU A 66 6.74 -6.14 -10.30
C LEU A 66 7.61 -5.88 -9.06
N ARG A 67 7.28 -4.84 -8.29
CA ARG A 67 7.86 -4.64 -6.94
C ARG A 67 6.93 -5.24 -5.90
N CYS A 68 7.46 -6.12 -5.07
CA CYS A 68 6.69 -6.88 -4.10
C CYS A 68 7.56 -7.31 -2.92
N GLU A 69 6.91 -7.86 -1.90
CA GLU A 69 7.59 -8.61 -0.86
C GLU A 69 7.49 -10.11 -1.15
N VAL A 70 8.57 -10.84 -0.90
CA VAL A 70 8.61 -12.28 -1.09
C VAL A 70 9.11 -12.98 0.16
N THR A 71 8.41 -14.03 0.57
CA THR A 71 8.78 -14.89 1.69
C THR A 71 8.96 -16.31 1.20
N MET A 72 10.04 -16.97 1.60
CA MET A 72 10.23 -18.39 1.29
C MET A 72 9.30 -19.26 2.14
N VAL A 73 8.51 -20.12 1.50
CA VAL A 73 7.61 -21.06 2.18
C VAL A 73 8.30 -22.42 2.29
N SER A 74 8.85 -22.92 1.18
CA SER A 74 9.56 -24.21 1.11
C SER A 74 10.69 -24.17 0.08
N GLY A 75 11.60 -25.14 0.15
CA GLY A 75 12.79 -25.20 -0.70
C GLY A 75 13.93 -24.31 -0.18
N LYS A 76 14.94 -24.09 -1.04
CA LYS A 76 16.09 -23.23 -0.75
C LYS A 76 16.51 -22.48 -2.01
N ILE A 77 16.47 -21.15 -1.95
CA ILE A 77 16.94 -20.25 -3.00
C ILE A 77 17.94 -19.28 -2.39
N GLY A 78 19.15 -19.22 -2.95
CA GLY A 78 20.21 -18.36 -2.44
C GLY A 78 19.81 -16.88 -2.44
N GLY A 79 19.85 -16.25 -1.26
CA GLY A 79 19.51 -14.84 -1.10
C GLY A 79 18.06 -14.57 -0.68
N LEU A 80 17.15 -15.55 -0.74
CA LEU A 80 15.79 -15.41 -0.19
C LEU A 80 15.68 -16.12 1.16
N THR A 81 14.85 -15.61 2.06
CA THR A 81 14.66 -16.15 3.42
C THR A 81 13.19 -16.26 3.79
N ARG A 82 12.90 -16.82 4.98
CA ARG A 82 11.55 -16.90 5.55
C ARG A 82 11.09 -15.60 6.22
N GLU A 83 11.94 -14.59 6.31
CA GLU A 83 11.66 -13.35 7.05
C GLU A 83 11.00 -12.26 6.17
N GLY A 84 10.74 -12.56 4.89
CA GLY A 84 10.24 -11.59 3.94
C GLY A 84 11.37 -10.72 3.38
N ALA A 85 11.37 -10.51 2.07
CA ALA A 85 12.36 -9.70 1.39
C ALA A 85 11.67 -8.79 0.37
N ALA A 86 12.03 -7.50 0.38
CA ALA A 86 11.59 -6.58 -0.66
C ALA A 86 12.37 -6.85 -1.95
N VAL A 87 11.66 -7.21 -3.02
CA VAL A 87 12.25 -7.61 -4.30
C VAL A 87 11.65 -6.84 -5.47
N GLU A 88 12.35 -6.89 -6.59
CA GLU A 88 11.83 -6.56 -7.91
C GLU A 88 11.89 -7.81 -8.77
N LEU A 89 10.74 -8.23 -9.29
CA LEU A 89 10.58 -9.36 -10.19
C LEU A 89 10.52 -8.84 -11.62
N GLU A 90 11.40 -9.32 -12.47
CA GLU A 90 11.27 -9.24 -13.93
C GLU A 90 10.40 -10.41 -14.37
N LEU A 91 9.32 -10.12 -15.08
CA LEU A 91 8.28 -11.07 -15.45
C LEU A 91 8.52 -11.51 -16.90
N LEU A 92 8.77 -12.80 -17.06
CA LEU A 92 8.99 -13.45 -18.34
C LEU A 92 7.95 -14.57 -18.51
N GLU A 93 7.73 -15.00 -19.73
CA GLU A 93 6.87 -16.15 -20.00
C GLU A 93 7.42 -17.41 -19.30
N GLY A 94 6.63 -18.02 -18.42
CA GLY A 94 6.99 -19.19 -17.63
C GLY A 94 8.13 -19.00 -16.62
N ALA A 95 8.63 -17.79 -16.42
CA ALA A 95 9.82 -17.54 -15.60
C ALA A 95 9.77 -16.17 -14.91
N VAL A 96 10.54 -16.02 -13.84
CA VAL A 96 10.79 -14.71 -13.23
C VAL A 96 12.26 -14.55 -12.87
N VAL A 97 12.77 -13.33 -13.00
CA VAL A 97 14.08 -12.95 -12.45
C VAL A 97 13.85 -12.10 -11.21
N CYS A 98 14.24 -12.63 -10.07
CA CYS A 98 14.10 -11.96 -8.78
C CYS A 98 15.40 -11.23 -8.43
N ARG A 99 15.30 -9.92 -8.17
CA ARG A 99 16.39 -9.10 -7.64
C ARG A 99 15.99 -8.53 -6.29
N ARG A 100 16.85 -8.69 -5.30
CA ARG A 100 16.65 -8.04 -4.00
C ARG A 100 16.85 -6.54 -4.11
N ARG A 101 16.04 -5.77 -3.38
CA ARG A 101 16.14 -4.31 -3.44
C ARG A 101 17.33 -3.77 -2.65
N ASP A 102 17.72 -4.48 -1.60
CA ASP A 102 18.88 -4.22 -0.76
C ASP A 102 20.17 -4.84 -1.33
N ASP A 103 20.06 -5.92 -2.09
CA ASP A 103 21.17 -6.49 -2.87
C ASP A 103 20.79 -6.58 -4.36
N ARG A 104 21.05 -5.48 -5.09
CA ARG A 104 20.76 -5.39 -6.53
C ARG A 104 21.81 -6.08 -7.40
N THR A 105 22.93 -6.51 -6.83
CA THR A 105 24.03 -7.11 -7.59
C THR A 105 23.73 -8.55 -7.97
N ARG A 106 22.79 -9.19 -7.24
CA ARG A 106 22.44 -10.59 -7.41
C ARG A 106 21.05 -10.75 -8.03
N ALA A 107 21.02 -11.35 -9.22
CA ALA A 107 19.80 -11.81 -9.86
C ALA A 107 19.60 -13.32 -9.61
N ILE A 108 18.37 -13.69 -9.26
CA ILE A 108 17.95 -15.06 -9.01
C ILE A 108 16.96 -15.44 -10.10
N HIS A 109 17.35 -16.39 -10.95
CA HIS A 109 16.49 -16.86 -12.04
C HIS A 109 15.63 -18.03 -11.55
N LEU A 110 14.32 -17.86 -11.64
CA LEU A 110 13.33 -18.88 -11.34
C LEU A 110 12.63 -19.28 -12.64
N ARG A 111 12.68 -20.56 -12.98
CA ARG A 111 12.06 -21.14 -14.19
C ARG A 111 10.91 -22.05 -13.80
N ASP A 112 10.09 -22.40 -14.78
CA ASP A 112 8.91 -23.25 -14.63
C ASP A 112 8.00 -22.70 -13.52
N VAL A 113 7.77 -21.40 -13.58
CA VAL A 113 7.11 -20.62 -12.55
C VAL A 113 5.60 -20.73 -12.70
N THR A 114 4.93 -21.21 -11.67
CA THR A 114 3.48 -21.11 -11.53
C THR A 114 3.16 -20.03 -10.50
N LEU A 115 2.24 -19.12 -10.83
CA LEU A 115 1.83 -18.02 -9.95
C LEU A 115 0.35 -18.14 -9.67
N ASP A 116 -0.04 -18.42 -8.42
CA ASP A 116 -1.41 -18.77 -8.06
C ASP A 116 -1.91 -17.97 -6.84
N PRO A 117 -3.19 -17.59 -6.76
CA PRO A 117 -3.75 -16.99 -5.54
C PRO A 117 -3.69 -17.98 -4.36
N THR A 118 -3.25 -17.53 -3.17
CA THR A 118 -3.13 -18.40 -1.98
C THR A 118 -4.46 -18.60 -1.23
N SER A 119 -5.44 -17.73 -1.50
CA SER A 119 -6.75 -17.73 -0.83
C SER A 119 -7.83 -18.27 -1.78
N ALA A 120 -8.73 -19.11 -1.25
CA ALA A 120 -9.95 -19.60 -1.89
C ALA A 120 -11.00 -18.49 -2.17
N ARG A 121 -10.56 -17.27 -2.46
CA ARG A 121 -11.42 -16.23 -3.02
C ARG A 121 -11.19 -16.21 -4.52
N SER A 122 -12.07 -16.91 -5.20
CA SER A 122 -12.43 -16.74 -6.60
C SER A 122 -12.49 -15.25 -6.95
N PHE A 123 -11.55 -14.76 -7.75
CA PHE A 123 -11.69 -13.46 -8.38
C PHE A 123 -12.54 -13.67 -9.63
N HIS A 124 -13.84 -13.38 -9.53
CA HIS A 124 -14.78 -13.61 -10.63
C HIS A 124 -14.50 -12.63 -11.76
N SER A 125 -14.32 -13.13 -12.99
CA SER A 125 -14.24 -12.27 -14.17
C SER A 125 -15.60 -11.61 -14.41
N GLY A 126 -15.69 -10.30 -14.27
CA GLY A 126 -16.95 -9.55 -14.40
C GLY A 126 -17.25 -8.65 -13.21
N ASP A 127 -16.49 -8.77 -12.11
CA ASP A 127 -16.52 -7.74 -11.08
C ASP A 127 -16.06 -6.41 -11.72
N PRO A 128 -16.87 -5.35 -11.62
CA PRO A 128 -16.47 -4.04 -12.13
C PRO A 128 -15.12 -3.67 -11.52
N VAL A 129 -14.28 -3.00 -12.31
CA VAL A 129 -12.95 -2.47 -11.92
C VAL A 129 -13.13 -1.31 -10.93
N THR A 130 -13.79 -1.61 -9.82
CA THR A 130 -14.17 -0.71 -8.72
C THR A 130 -14.26 -1.57 -7.46
N SER A 131 -13.20 -2.29 -7.12
CA SER A 131 -13.12 -2.98 -5.84
C SER A 131 -11.95 -2.39 -5.05
N ALA A 132 -12.27 -1.74 -3.94
CA ALA A 132 -11.32 -1.20 -2.97
C ALA A 132 -10.33 -2.25 -2.40
N ASP A 133 -10.44 -3.52 -2.79
CA ASP A 133 -9.49 -4.59 -2.48
C ASP A 133 -8.33 -4.71 -3.50
N ASP A 134 -8.42 -4.08 -4.68
CA ASP A 134 -7.37 -4.18 -5.71
C ASP A 134 -6.06 -3.48 -5.34
N ASP A 135 -6.18 -2.48 -4.47
CA ASP A 135 -5.08 -1.69 -3.94
C ASP A 135 -4.50 -2.33 -2.68
N LYS A 136 -5.21 -3.29 -2.07
CA LYS A 136 -4.76 -3.96 -0.86
C LYS A 136 -3.71 -5.02 -1.18
N PRO A 137 -2.71 -5.17 -0.30
CA PRO A 137 -1.74 -6.23 -0.42
C PRO A 137 -2.43 -7.59 -0.23
N VAL A 138 -2.37 -8.44 -1.26
CA VAL A 138 -2.84 -9.82 -1.22
C VAL A 138 -1.66 -10.77 -1.37
N ARG A 139 -1.84 -12.02 -0.93
CA ARG A 139 -0.80 -13.06 -0.93
C ARG A 139 -1.09 -14.06 -2.05
N TRP A 140 -0.12 -14.20 -2.95
CA TRP A 140 -0.11 -15.22 -3.99
C TRP A 140 1.08 -16.15 -3.78
N ARG A 141 0.98 -17.37 -4.27
CA ARG A 141 2.01 -18.39 -4.23
C ARG A 141 2.74 -18.38 -5.56
N LEU A 142 4.07 -18.33 -5.51
CA LEU A 142 4.93 -18.55 -6.64
C LEU A 142 5.64 -19.89 -6.44
N SER A 143 5.34 -20.86 -7.29
CA SER A 143 5.88 -22.20 -7.22
C SER A 143 6.86 -22.44 -8.36
N THR A 144 7.91 -23.18 -8.06
CA THR A 144 8.86 -23.77 -9.00
C THR A 144 9.00 -25.25 -8.65
N PRO A 145 9.60 -26.09 -9.50
CA PRO A 145 9.83 -27.50 -9.18
C PRO A 145 10.61 -27.72 -7.87
N THR A 146 11.43 -26.75 -7.46
CA THR A 146 12.36 -26.88 -6.32
C THR A 146 12.01 -26.04 -5.09
N ALA A 147 11.07 -25.10 -5.21
CA ALA A 147 10.79 -24.15 -4.15
C ALA A 147 9.41 -23.51 -4.29
N THR A 148 8.85 -23.11 -3.14
CA THR A 148 7.63 -22.32 -3.07
C THR A 148 7.90 -21.02 -2.32
N LEU A 149 7.46 -19.93 -2.92
CA LEU A 149 7.55 -18.58 -2.40
C LEU A 149 6.13 -18.03 -2.21
N GLN A 150 5.96 -17.14 -1.25
CA GLN A 150 4.77 -16.32 -1.09
C GLN A 150 5.11 -14.91 -1.56
N VAL A 151 4.33 -14.37 -2.49
CA VAL A 151 4.48 -13.04 -3.07
C VAL A 151 3.35 -12.15 -2.54
N VAL A 152 3.72 -10.98 -2.03
CA VAL A 152 2.77 -9.99 -1.50
C VAL A 152 2.86 -8.70 -2.29
N ALA A 153 1.75 -8.33 -2.93
CA ALA A 153 1.59 -7.09 -3.69
C ALA A 153 0.11 -6.73 -3.85
N ALA A 154 -0.18 -5.56 -4.41
CA ALA A 154 -1.54 -5.15 -4.74
C ALA A 154 -2.19 -6.16 -5.71
N GLY A 155 -3.45 -6.51 -5.46
CA GLY A 155 -4.17 -7.55 -6.23
C GLY A 155 -4.19 -7.28 -7.73
N ALA A 156 -4.42 -6.03 -8.13
CA ALA A 156 -4.39 -5.64 -9.55
C ALA A 156 -3.03 -5.82 -10.22
N LEU A 157 -1.93 -5.70 -9.46
CA LEU A 157 -0.58 -5.92 -9.97
C LEU A 157 -0.27 -7.41 -10.11
N LEU A 158 -0.71 -8.23 -9.16
CA LEU A 158 -0.52 -9.69 -9.21
C LEU A 158 -1.30 -10.33 -10.35
N ARG A 159 -2.52 -9.87 -10.63
CA ARG A 159 -3.29 -10.33 -11.80
C ARG A 159 -2.62 -9.93 -13.12
N GLY A 160 -2.09 -8.71 -13.21
CA GLY A 160 -1.34 -8.31 -14.40
C GLY A 160 0.00 -9.05 -14.54
N ALA A 161 0.64 -9.41 -13.42
CA ALA A 161 1.84 -10.23 -13.44
C ALA A 161 1.54 -11.67 -13.89
N TYR A 162 0.43 -12.24 -13.43
CA TYR A 162 -0.06 -13.53 -13.88
C TYR A 162 -0.22 -13.59 -15.40
N ALA A 163 -0.93 -12.62 -15.98
CA ALA A 163 -1.17 -12.57 -17.42
C ALA A 163 0.12 -12.48 -18.26
N ARG A 164 1.21 -11.98 -17.67
CA ARG A 164 2.53 -11.91 -18.33
C ARG A 164 3.32 -13.19 -18.22
N VAL A 165 3.27 -13.87 -17.07
CA VAL A 165 3.98 -15.13 -16.85
C VAL A 165 3.27 -16.27 -17.59
N HIS A 166 1.93 -16.19 -17.73
CA HIS A 166 1.09 -17.23 -18.33
C HIS A 166 0.27 -16.69 -19.53
N PRO A 167 0.92 -16.29 -20.65
CA PRO A 167 0.23 -15.65 -21.77
C PRO A 167 -0.73 -16.59 -22.51
N GLU A 168 -0.43 -17.89 -22.56
CA GLU A 168 -1.26 -18.89 -23.24
C GLU A 168 -2.43 -19.40 -22.39
N GLN A 169 -2.41 -19.13 -21.08
CA GLN A 169 -3.52 -19.48 -20.21
C GLN A 169 -4.51 -18.31 -20.25
N PRO A 170 -5.76 -18.50 -20.76
CA PRO A 170 -6.75 -17.44 -20.69
C PRO A 170 -6.84 -17.03 -19.23
N ALA A 171 -6.61 -15.74 -18.95
CA ALA A 171 -6.51 -15.16 -17.61
C ALA A 171 -7.42 -15.93 -16.66
N VAL A 172 -6.82 -16.67 -15.71
CA VAL A 172 -7.46 -17.76 -14.96
C VAL A 172 -8.93 -17.45 -14.73
N ARG A 173 -9.81 -18.30 -15.26
CA ARG A 173 -11.19 -18.41 -14.77
C ARG A 173 -11.10 -18.88 -13.32
N LEU A 174 -10.85 -17.94 -12.41
CA LEU A 174 -10.94 -18.14 -10.97
C LEU A 174 -12.43 -18.12 -10.65
N GLY A 175 -13.07 -19.26 -10.95
CA GLY A 175 -14.46 -19.54 -10.61
C GLY A 175 -14.66 -19.56 -9.11
#